data_AF-A0AAW1VR74-F1
#
_entry.id   AF-A0AAW1VR74-F1
#
_cell.length_a   1.000
_cell.length_b   1.000
_cell.length_c   1.000
_cell.angle_alpha   90.00
_cell.angle_beta   90.00
_cell.angle_gamma   90.00
#
_symmetry.space_group_name_H-M   'P 1'
#
loop_
_entity.id
_entity.type
_entity.pdbx_description
1 polymer ?
#
loop_
_entity_poly.entity_id
_entity_poly.type
_entity_poly.pdbx_seq_one_letter_code
_entity_poly.pdbx_strand_id
1 'polypeptide(L)'
;MAPTTMTVTNTPAADLALTNLAHCSPLDLQTFAIPGTKLNLALIGDSFGFYRDSISVSRFTPPADFNLTMLTLELEFVKKGIRMNRYFILVEWGPKIDAVALSSQLKERFINQVMTAGQRVSFEHKGTNYIFTVNQAVGPEESTSTERGMISSETYFVFEAPSANGIKIVNQRDDVNSKIFKHKEFNLQTLGIGGLGAEFADIFEELLPPVCSLLMLQIN
;
A
#
# COMPACT_ATOMS: atom_id res chain seq x y z
N MET A 1 13.00 -23.01 -0.50
CA MET A 1 12.33 -23.80 -1.56
C MET A 1 12.70 -23.17 -2.89
N ALA A 2 12.92 -23.95 -3.95
CA ALA A 2 13.25 -23.38 -5.26
C ALA A 2 12.07 -22.53 -5.78
N PRO A 3 12.33 -21.40 -6.46
CA PRO A 3 11.27 -20.62 -7.10
C PRO A 3 10.53 -21.45 -8.15
N THR A 4 9.22 -21.26 -8.24
CA THR A 4 8.34 -21.86 -9.25
C THR A 4 7.88 -20.77 -10.20
N THR A 5 7.87 -21.07 -11.50
CA THR A 5 7.34 -20.14 -12.51
C THR A 5 5.82 -20.25 -12.56
N MET A 6 5.13 -19.11 -12.45
CA MET A 6 3.66 -19.03 -12.54
C MET A 6 3.25 -18.01 -13.60
N THR A 7 2.08 -18.20 -14.21
CA THR A 7 1.51 -17.24 -15.18
C THR A 7 0.52 -16.31 -14.51
N VAL A 8 0.67 -15.01 -14.74
CA VAL A 8 -0.27 -14.00 -14.23
C VAL A 8 -1.58 -14.05 -15.00
N THR A 9 -2.69 -14.11 -14.27
CA THR A 9 -4.05 -14.09 -14.82
C THR A 9 -4.88 -13.00 -14.15
N ASN A 10 -6.08 -12.74 -14.69
CA ASN A 10 -6.98 -11.75 -14.08
C ASN A 10 -7.55 -12.27 -12.76
N THR A 11 -7.80 -11.36 -11.82
CA THR A 11 -8.51 -11.68 -10.58
C THR A 11 -9.84 -12.37 -10.89
N PRO A 12 -10.16 -13.52 -10.25
CA PRO A 12 -11.31 -14.35 -10.65
C PRO A 12 -12.67 -13.66 -10.59
N ALA A 13 -12.82 -12.70 -9.67
CA ALA A 13 -14.04 -11.93 -9.49
C ALA A 13 -13.72 -10.51 -8.98
N ALA A 14 -14.64 -9.56 -9.20
CA ALA A 14 -14.40 -8.15 -8.90
C ALA A 14 -14.36 -7.85 -7.39
N ASP A 15 -15.14 -8.57 -6.59
CA ASP A 15 -15.17 -8.48 -5.13
C ASP A 15 -13.84 -8.93 -4.50
N LEU A 16 -13.21 -9.94 -5.11
CA LEU A 16 -11.90 -10.45 -4.68
C LEU A 16 -10.77 -9.43 -4.86
N ALA A 17 -10.90 -8.48 -5.79
CA ALA A 17 -9.89 -7.43 -6.01
C ALA A 17 -9.72 -6.51 -4.78
N LEU A 18 -10.73 -6.44 -3.91
CA LEU A 18 -10.66 -5.64 -2.68
C LEU A 18 -10.05 -6.40 -1.49
N THR A 19 -9.66 -7.66 -1.67
CA THR A 19 -9.08 -8.48 -0.60
C THR A 19 -7.58 -8.30 -0.46
N ASN A 20 -6.92 -7.74 -1.49
CA ASN A 20 -5.46 -7.64 -1.58
C ASN A 20 -4.75 -9.02 -1.49
N LEU A 21 -5.47 -10.10 -1.78
CA LEU A 21 -4.93 -11.45 -1.88
C LEU A 21 -4.60 -11.78 -3.33
N ALA A 22 -3.68 -12.72 -3.52
CA ALA A 22 -3.60 -13.41 -4.80
C ALA A 22 -4.32 -14.73 -4.73
N HIS A 23 -4.87 -15.09 -5.88
CA HIS A 23 -5.56 -16.35 -6.06
C HIS A 23 -4.69 -17.24 -6.95
N CYS A 24 -4.47 -18.46 -6.48
CA CYS A 24 -3.84 -19.50 -7.29
C CYS A 24 -4.70 -20.76 -7.29
N SER A 25 -4.25 -21.80 -7.99
CA SER A 25 -4.94 -23.08 -7.92
C SER A 25 -4.80 -23.70 -6.51
N PRO A 26 -5.79 -24.47 -6.01
CA PRO A 26 -5.66 -25.17 -4.74
C PRO A 26 -4.49 -26.15 -4.66
N LEU A 27 -4.03 -26.65 -5.81
CA LEU A 27 -2.86 -27.53 -5.91
C LEU A 27 -1.55 -26.78 -5.63
N ASP A 28 -1.46 -25.53 -6.08
CA ASP A 28 -0.29 -24.69 -5.87
C ASP A 28 -0.23 -24.11 -4.45
N LEU A 29 -1.38 -23.99 -3.77
CA LEU A 29 -1.48 -23.36 -2.44
C LEU A 29 -0.53 -23.99 -1.41
N GLN A 30 -0.41 -25.32 -1.41
CA GLN A 30 0.46 -26.06 -0.48
C GLN A 30 1.95 -25.75 -0.67
N THR A 31 2.34 -25.30 -1.86
CA THR A 31 3.71 -24.85 -2.17
C THR A 31 4.09 -23.64 -1.32
N PHE A 32 3.12 -22.81 -0.93
CA PHE A 32 3.32 -21.55 -0.21
C PHE A 32 2.97 -21.62 1.28
N ALA A 33 2.55 -22.77 1.77
CA ALA A 33 2.22 -22.97 3.18
C ALA A 33 3.43 -22.76 4.09
N ILE A 34 3.27 -21.93 5.11
CA ILE A 34 4.28 -21.70 6.15
C ILE A 34 4.12 -22.75 7.25
N PRO A 35 5.13 -23.61 7.48
CA PRO A 35 5.08 -24.63 8.52
C PRO A 35 4.74 -24.06 9.89
N GLY A 36 3.82 -24.73 10.60
CA GLY A 36 3.41 -24.32 11.96
C GLY A 36 2.39 -23.18 11.99
N THR A 37 1.94 -22.66 10.84
CA THR A 37 0.93 -21.60 10.77
C THR A 37 -0.22 -21.97 9.82
N LYS A 38 -1.26 -21.14 9.78
CA LYS A 38 -2.35 -21.23 8.80
C LYS A 38 -2.14 -20.33 7.58
N LEU A 39 -0.95 -19.75 7.44
CA LEU A 39 -0.65 -18.75 6.42
C LEU A 39 0.01 -19.39 5.20
N ASN A 40 -0.41 -18.94 4.01
CA ASN A 40 0.28 -19.21 2.75
C ASN A 40 0.86 -17.88 2.25
N LEU A 41 2.18 -17.72 2.28
CA LEU A 41 2.84 -16.49 1.84
C LEU A 41 3.81 -16.78 0.71
N ALA A 42 3.72 -15.96 -0.33
CA ALA A 42 4.59 -16.05 -1.49
C ALA A 42 5.30 -14.72 -1.76
N LEU A 43 6.58 -14.85 -2.13
CA LEU A 43 7.44 -13.80 -2.62
C LEU A 43 7.41 -13.85 -4.16
N ILE A 44 6.89 -12.80 -4.79
CA ILE A 44 7.06 -12.59 -6.24
C ILE A 44 8.39 -11.84 -6.43
N GLY A 45 9.21 -12.29 -7.38
CA GLY A 45 10.45 -11.59 -7.76
C GLY A 45 10.22 -10.17 -8.31
N ASP A 46 11.29 -9.47 -8.66
CA ASP A 46 11.28 -8.03 -9.03
C ASP A 46 10.63 -7.67 -10.39
N SER A 47 9.62 -8.42 -10.82
CA SER A 47 8.94 -8.21 -12.10
C SER A 47 7.47 -7.81 -11.88
N PHE A 48 7.08 -6.68 -12.47
CA PHE A 48 5.67 -6.40 -12.75
C PHE A 48 5.14 -7.45 -13.70
N GLY A 49 4.13 -8.20 -13.28
CA GLY A 49 3.47 -9.16 -14.14
C GLY A 49 2.28 -8.51 -14.83
N PHE A 50 2.33 -8.38 -16.14
CA PHE A 50 1.16 -8.13 -16.96
C PHE A 50 0.39 -9.44 -17.19
N TYR A 51 -0.86 -9.33 -17.62
CA TYR A 51 -1.67 -10.49 -17.98
C TYR A 51 -0.91 -11.39 -18.97
N ARG A 52 -0.75 -12.68 -18.61
CA ARG A 52 0.02 -13.72 -19.30
C ARG A 52 1.53 -13.70 -19.13
N ASP A 53 2.07 -12.80 -18.32
CA ASP A 53 3.50 -12.84 -17.99
C ASP A 53 3.83 -14.03 -17.11
N SER A 54 5.04 -14.56 -17.31
CA SER A 54 5.60 -15.61 -16.47
C SER A 54 6.45 -14.96 -15.39
N ILE A 55 6.06 -15.15 -14.14
CA ILE A 55 6.73 -14.58 -12.97
C ILE A 55 7.35 -15.70 -12.13
N SER A 56 8.47 -15.37 -11.47
CA SER A 56 9.09 -16.28 -10.50
C SER A 56 8.47 -16.05 -9.13
N VAL A 57 7.96 -17.12 -8.52
CA VAL A 57 7.27 -17.09 -7.23
C VAL A 57 7.89 -18.11 -6.29
N SER A 58 8.16 -17.73 -5.05
CA SER A 58 8.72 -18.63 -4.04
C SER A 58 8.00 -18.49 -2.71
N ARG A 59 8.03 -19.53 -1.88
CA ARG A 59 7.50 -19.45 -0.51
C ARG A 59 8.29 -18.44 0.30
N PHE A 60 7.57 -17.56 0.99
CA PHE A 60 8.15 -16.66 1.97
C PHE A 60 7.89 -17.17 3.38
N THR A 61 8.88 -17.04 4.25
CA THR A 61 8.72 -17.30 5.69
C THR A 61 9.08 -16.01 6.43
N PRO A 62 8.11 -15.35 7.08
CA PRO A 62 8.37 -14.10 7.78
C PRO A 62 9.37 -14.34 8.92
N PRO A 63 10.32 -13.41 9.15
CA PRO A 63 11.14 -13.39 10.36
C PRO A 63 10.29 -13.32 11.64
N ALA A 64 10.89 -13.62 12.80
CA ALA A 64 10.17 -13.64 14.09
C ALA A 64 9.51 -12.29 14.43
N ASP A 65 10.21 -11.18 14.20
CA ASP A 65 9.77 -9.82 14.53
C ASP A 65 9.28 -9.04 13.31
N PHE A 66 8.49 -9.70 12.46
CA PHE A 66 8.04 -9.15 11.18
C PHE A 66 6.74 -8.34 11.25
N ASN A 67 6.14 -8.19 12.44
CA ASN A 67 4.91 -7.42 12.60
C ASN A 67 5.18 -5.91 12.50
N LEU A 68 4.23 -5.19 11.92
CA LEU A 68 4.29 -3.75 11.79
C LEU A 68 3.88 -3.07 13.09
N THR A 69 4.70 -2.13 13.52
CA THR A 69 4.36 -1.15 14.55
C THR A 69 3.55 -0.02 13.95
N MET A 70 3.93 0.48 12.76
CA MET A 70 3.27 1.61 12.11
C MET A 70 3.16 1.44 10.59
N LEU A 71 2.05 1.92 10.03
CA LEU A 71 1.83 2.14 8.60
C LEU A 71 1.40 3.57 8.34
N THR A 72 2.10 4.25 7.43
CA THR A 72 1.67 5.53 6.85
C THR A 72 1.03 5.27 5.51
N LEU A 73 -0.24 5.63 5.36
CA LEU A 73 -1.07 5.36 4.19
C LEU A 73 -1.56 6.66 3.56
N GLU A 74 -1.24 6.86 2.29
CA GLU A 74 -1.80 7.93 1.49
C GLU A 74 -3.11 7.50 0.87
N LEU A 75 -4.18 8.28 1.10
CA LEU A 75 -5.53 7.96 0.65
C LEU A 75 -5.92 8.72 -0.62
N GLU A 76 -6.47 7.96 -1.56
CA GLU A 76 -7.15 8.44 -2.76
C GLU A 76 -8.58 7.89 -2.78
N PHE A 77 -9.57 8.70 -3.18
CA PHE A 77 -10.91 8.19 -3.42
C PHE A 77 -11.11 7.94 -4.91
N VAL A 78 -11.72 6.81 -5.26
CA VAL A 78 -12.04 6.50 -6.65
C VAL A 78 -13.28 7.32 -7.03
N LYS A 79 -13.09 8.40 -7.79
CA LYS A 79 -14.18 9.25 -8.28
C LYS A 79 -15.19 8.37 -9.03
N LYS A 80 -16.41 8.23 -8.49
CA LYS A 80 -17.54 7.77 -9.30
C LYS A 80 -17.75 8.82 -10.38
N GLY A 81 -17.60 8.44 -11.65
CA GLY A 81 -17.80 9.34 -12.78
C GLY A 81 -19.22 9.87 -12.77
N ILE A 82 -19.45 11.03 -12.15
CA ILE A 82 -20.71 11.73 -12.30
C ILE A 82 -20.64 12.38 -13.67
N ARG A 83 -21.40 11.86 -14.64
CA ARG A 83 -21.73 12.60 -15.86
C ARG A 83 -22.53 13.84 -15.44
N MET A 84 -21.85 14.94 -15.09
CA MET A 84 -22.51 16.16 -14.66
C MET A 84 -22.83 17.06 -15.84
N ASN A 85 -24.11 17.09 -16.17
CA ASN A 85 -24.70 18.22 -16.85
C ASN A 85 -24.67 19.42 -15.87
N ARG A 86 -23.90 20.45 -16.23
CA ARG A 86 -23.84 21.82 -15.68
C ARG A 86 -24.71 22.12 -14.45
N TYR A 87 -24.12 22.14 -13.26
CA TYR A 87 -24.23 23.30 -12.38
C TYR A 87 -23.09 23.30 -11.34
N PHE A 88 -22.26 24.35 -11.42
CA PHE A 88 -21.14 24.61 -10.54
C PHE A 88 -21.71 25.28 -9.27
N ILE A 89 -21.75 24.59 -8.12
CA ILE A 89 -21.93 25.23 -6.81
C ILE A 89 -20.86 24.71 -5.86
N LEU A 90 -19.89 25.60 -5.66
CA LEU A 90 -19.03 25.87 -4.51
C LEU A 90 -19.14 24.94 -3.28
N VAL A 91 -17.96 24.40 -2.92
CA VAL A 91 -17.52 23.88 -1.61
C VAL A 91 -18.31 22.69 -1.04
N GLU A 92 -18.00 21.50 -1.54
CA GLU A 92 -18.11 20.29 -0.71
C GLU A 92 -16.71 19.83 -0.33
N TRP A 93 -16.44 19.85 0.97
CA TRP A 93 -15.30 19.13 1.55
C TRP A 93 -15.37 17.69 1.04
N GLY A 94 -14.25 17.15 0.54
CA GLY A 94 -14.18 15.74 0.19
C GLY A 94 -14.50 14.86 1.39
N PRO A 95 -14.64 13.54 1.18
CA PRO A 95 -15.16 12.64 2.19
C PRO A 95 -14.42 12.79 3.53
N LYS A 96 -15.18 12.93 4.60
CA LYS A 96 -14.65 12.99 5.96
C LYS A 96 -14.34 11.57 6.42
N ILE A 97 -13.07 11.30 6.70
CA ILE A 97 -12.58 10.00 7.16
C ILE A 97 -12.29 10.09 8.65
N ASP A 98 -12.92 9.21 9.42
CA ASP A 98 -12.56 8.99 10.83
C ASP A 98 -11.40 8.00 10.87
N ALA A 99 -10.22 8.48 11.27
CA ALA A 99 -9.00 7.68 11.32
C ALA A 99 -9.13 6.48 12.25
N VAL A 100 -9.83 6.60 13.38
CA VAL A 100 -10.00 5.49 14.33
C VAL A 100 -10.87 4.40 13.73
N ALA A 101 -12.02 4.79 13.16
CA ALA A 101 -12.93 3.84 12.55
C ALA A 101 -12.30 3.15 11.33
N LEU A 102 -11.58 3.90 10.49
CA LEU A 102 -10.88 3.34 9.34
C LEU A 102 -9.75 2.39 9.78
N SER A 103 -8.98 2.76 10.80
CA SER A 103 -7.92 1.89 11.37
C SER A 103 -8.49 0.55 11.80
N SER A 104 -9.58 0.55 12.58
CA SER A 104 -10.23 -0.68 13.03
C SER A 104 -10.68 -1.55 11.85
N GLN A 105 -11.31 -0.95 10.84
CA GLN A 105 -11.73 -1.69 9.67
C GLN A 105 -10.55 -2.30 8.89
N LEU A 106 -9.49 -1.52 8.65
CA LEU A 106 -8.32 -2.01 7.90
C LEU A 106 -7.58 -3.11 8.65
N LYS A 107 -7.50 -3.03 9.98
CA LYS A 107 -6.97 -4.12 10.82
C LYS A 107 -7.75 -5.40 10.63
N GLU A 108 -9.07 -5.35 10.81
CA GLU A 108 -9.91 -6.55 10.67
C GLU A 108 -9.84 -7.15 9.27
N ARG A 109 -9.78 -6.29 8.24
CA ARG A 109 -9.77 -6.71 6.84
C ARG A 109 -8.43 -7.30 6.40
N PHE A 110 -7.32 -6.72 6.85
CA PHE A 110 -5.98 -7.01 6.32
C PHE A 110 -5.04 -7.63 7.36
N ILE A 111 -5.56 -8.12 8.50
CA ILE A 111 -4.74 -8.80 9.51
C ILE A 111 -3.97 -9.98 8.90
N ASN A 112 -2.72 -10.13 9.32
CA ASN A 112 -1.74 -11.10 8.82
C ASN A 112 -1.29 -10.90 7.36
N GLN A 113 -1.81 -9.90 6.65
CA GLN A 113 -1.28 -9.53 5.34
C GLN A 113 0.01 -8.73 5.48
N VAL A 114 0.90 -8.93 4.52
CA VAL A 114 2.16 -8.18 4.42
C VAL A 114 1.92 -6.93 3.59
N MET A 115 2.32 -5.79 4.12
CA MET A 115 2.35 -4.51 3.41
C MET A 115 3.78 -4.14 3.08
N THR A 116 4.02 -3.59 1.89
CA THR A 116 5.32 -3.07 1.45
C THR A 116 5.18 -1.60 1.06
N ALA A 117 6.16 -0.76 1.37
CA ALA A 117 6.18 0.64 0.93
C ALA A 117 6.04 0.70 -0.60
N GLY A 118 5.28 1.69 -1.07
CA GLY A 118 4.90 1.85 -2.46
C GLY A 118 3.74 0.96 -2.94
N GLN A 119 3.33 -0.05 -2.16
CA GLN A 119 2.19 -0.91 -2.52
C GLN A 119 0.89 -0.10 -2.55
N ARG A 120 0.11 -0.30 -3.63
CA ARG A 120 -1.21 0.30 -3.81
C ARG A 120 -2.29 -0.74 -3.59
N VAL A 121 -3.27 -0.44 -2.76
CA VAL A 121 -4.34 -1.38 -2.39
C VAL A 121 -5.70 -0.73 -2.50
N SER A 122 -6.63 -1.40 -3.18
CA SER A 122 -8.02 -0.96 -3.28
C SER A 122 -8.86 -1.52 -2.12
N PHE A 123 -9.70 -0.68 -1.53
CA PHE A 123 -10.61 -1.06 -0.47
C PHE A 123 -11.93 -0.28 -0.53
N GLU A 124 -12.96 -0.80 0.13
CA GLU A 124 -14.23 -0.09 0.29
C GLU A 124 -14.38 0.41 1.73
N HIS A 125 -14.79 1.66 1.90
CA HIS A 125 -15.21 2.24 3.18
C HIS A 125 -16.56 2.95 3.01
N LYS A 126 -17.57 2.47 3.74
CA LYS A 126 -18.95 3.03 3.73
C LYS A 126 -19.52 3.18 2.30
N GLY A 127 -19.39 2.16 1.45
CA GLY A 127 -19.93 2.16 0.07
C GLY A 127 -19.17 3.02 -0.94
N THR A 128 -18.00 3.54 -0.56
CA THR A 128 -17.09 4.28 -1.44
C THR A 128 -15.79 3.53 -1.59
N ASN A 129 -15.31 3.41 -2.83
CA ASN A 129 -14.04 2.78 -3.12
C ASN A 129 -12.90 3.79 -2.95
N TYR A 130 -11.85 3.34 -2.30
CA TYR A 130 -10.63 4.08 -2.05
C TYR A 130 -9.45 3.24 -2.51
N ILE A 131 -8.35 3.92 -2.75
CA ILE A 131 -7.03 3.33 -2.90
C ILE A 131 -6.18 3.91 -1.78
N PHE A 132 -5.43 3.07 -1.09
CA PHE A 132 -4.32 3.55 -0.29
C PHE A 132 -2.99 3.18 -0.95
N THR A 133 -2.02 4.07 -0.86
CA THR A 133 -0.61 3.80 -1.15
C THR A 133 0.13 3.72 0.19
N VAL A 134 0.93 2.67 0.39
CA VAL A 134 1.76 2.55 1.58
C VAL A 134 2.95 3.49 1.44
N ASN A 135 2.95 4.63 2.11
CA ASN A 135 4.09 5.56 2.10
C ASN A 135 5.23 5.03 2.98
N GLN A 136 4.91 4.46 4.13
CA GLN A 136 5.89 3.93 5.06
C GLN A 136 5.35 2.69 5.78
N ALA A 137 6.22 1.70 5.94
CA ALA A 137 6.01 0.52 6.77
C ALA A 137 7.14 0.47 7.80
N VAL A 138 6.80 0.36 9.09
CA VAL A 138 7.78 0.39 10.18
C VAL A 138 7.53 -0.78 11.13
N GLY A 139 8.56 -1.61 11.34
CA GLY A 139 8.58 -2.69 12.33
C GLY A 139 9.00 -2.22 13.74
N PRO A 140 9.21 -3.15 14.68
CA PRO A 140 9.58 -2.84 16.06
C PRO A 140 11.05 -2.35 16.25
N GLU A 141 11.98 -2.73 15.36
CA GLU A 141 13.36 -2.25 15.43
C GLU A 141 13.63 -1.18 14.35
N GLU A 142 14.06 0.02 14.76
CA GLU A 142 14.34 1.19 13.89
C GLU A 142 15.60 1.01 13.00
N SER A 143 16.31 -0.12 13.10
CA SER A 143 17.68 -0.28 12.58
C SER A 143 17.81 -1.05 11.26
N THR A 144 16.73 -1.47 10.61
CA THR A 144 16.82 -2.02 9.26
C THR A 144 15.77 -1.36 8.39
N SER A 145 16.15 -1.14 7.13
CA SER A 145 15.41 -0.53 6.02
C SER A 145 14.13 -1.29 5.66
N THR A 146 13.31 -1.65 6.65
CA THR A 146 12.21 -2.58 6.46
C THR A 146 11.06 -1.80 5.86
N GLU A 147 11.13 -1.58 4.56
CA GLU A 147 10.05 -1.07 3.72
C GLU A 147 8.88 -2.07 3.64
N ARG A 148 8.70 -2.96 4.64
CA ARG A 148 7.68 -4.00 4.68
C ARG A 148 7.43 -4.60 6.07
N GLY A 149 6.28 -5.21 6.25
CA GLY A 149 5.96 -6.01 7.43
C GLY A 149 4.53 -6.52 7.43
N MET A 150 4.16 -7.30 8.44
CA MET A 150 2.84 -7.90 8.59
C MET A 150 1.91 -7.06 9.46
N ILE A 151 0.67 -6.82 9.02
CA ILE A 151 -0.34 -6.16 9.84
C ILE A 151 -0.74 -7.06 11.01
N SER A 152 -0.71 -6.50 12.21
CA SER A 152 -1.15 -7.12 13.46
C SER A 152 -2.26 -6.30 14.14
N SER A 153 -2.80 -6.81 15.26
CA SER A 153 -3.77 -6.07 16.08
C SER A 153 -3.18 -4.75 16.61
N GLU A 154 -1.87 -4.71 16.85
CA GLU A 154 -1.17 -3.58 17.44
C GLU A 154 -0.68 -2.56 16.42
N THR A 155 -0.72 -2.88 15.12
CA THR A 155 -0.25 -1.98 14.05
C THR A 155 -1.00 -0.65 14.11
N TYR A 156 -0.26 0.45 14.22
CA TYR A 156 -0.81 1.79 14.22
C TYR A 156 -0.88 2.36 12.80
N PHE A 157 -1.99 3.01 12.45
CA PHE A 157 -2.19 3.59 11.12
C PHE A 157 -2.16 5.11 11.19
N VAL A 158 -1.37 5.69 10.29
CA VAL A 158 -1.30 7.11 9.99
C VAL A 158 -1.90 7.31 8.61
N PHE A 159 -2.89 8.18 8.49
CA PHE A 159 -3.46 8.52 7.19
C PHE A 159 -2.97 9.88 6.74
N GLU A 160 -2.67 9.95 5.45
CA GLU A 160 -2.35 11.15 4.71
C GLU A 160 -3.30 11.25 3.52
N ALA A 161 -3.56 12.47 3.06
CA ALA A 161 -4.32 12.69 1.84
C ALA A 161 -3.73 13.90 1.12
N PRO A 162 -3.48 13.83 -0.21
CA PRO A 162 -3.09 14.98 -0.98
C PRO A 162 -4.12 16.11 -0.83
N SER A 163 -3.64 17.34 -0.65
CA SER A 163 -4.50 18.53 -0.53
C SER A 163 -5.46 18.68 -1.72
N ALA A 164 -5.06 18.22 -2.89
CA ALA A 164 -5.87 18.20 -4.12
C ALA A 164 -7.04 17.19 -4.10
N ASN A 165 -6.97 16.15 -3.25
CA ASN A 165 -8.00 15.11 -3.19
C ASN A 165 -9.17 15.47 -2.27
N GLY A 166 -9.09 16.57 -1.51
CA GLY A 166 -10.19 17.10 -0.71
C GLY A 166 -10.63 16.23 0.48
N ILE A 167 -10.03 15.06 0.69
CA ILE A 167 -10.34 14.14 1.80
C ILE A 167 -9.99 14.83 3.12
N LYS A 168 -10.92 14.84 4.07
CA LYS A 168 -10.71 15.40 5.40
C LYS A 168 -10.57 14.29 6.44
N ILE A 169 -9.34 14.06 6.90
CA ILE A 169 -9.05 13.10 7.96
C ILE A 169 -9.34 13.75 9.32
N VAL A 170 -10.07 13.06 10.20
CA VAL A 170 -10.37 13.49 11.57
C VAL A 170 -10.06 12.37 12.57
N ASN A 171 -9.93 12.74 13.85
CA ASN A 171 -9.67 11.81 14.95
C ASN A 171 -8.37 11.00 14.78
N GLN A 172 -7.40 11.50 14.00
CA GLN A 172 -6.04 10.96 13.98
C GLN A 172 -5.32 11.39 15.25
N ARG A 173 -4.63 10.46 15.93
CA ARG A 173 -3.95 10.77 17.21
C ARG A 173 -2.86 11.84 17.00
N ASP A 174 -2.77 12.76 17.96
CA ASP A 174 -1.99 14.01 17.85
C ASP A 174 -0.47 13.83 17.77
N ASP A 175 0.10 12.71 18.24
CA ASP A 175 1.56 12.48 18.26
C ASP A 175 2.20 12.43 16.86
N VAL A 176 1.40 12.21 15.82
CA VAL A 176 1.83 12.13 14.41
C VAL A 176 1.94 13.50 13.75
N ASN A 177 1.22 14.50 14.26
CA ASN A 177 1.27 15.88 13.77
C ASN A 177 2.40 16.70 14.41
N SER A 178 3.09 16.15 15.42
CA SER A 178 4.32 16.74 15.90
C SER A 178 5.33 16.75 14.75
N LYS A 179 5.89 17.92 14.46
CA LYS A 179 6.79 18.25 13.34
C LYS A 179 8.06 17.37 13.24
N ILE A 180 8.20 16.36 14.08
CA ILE A 180 9.33 15.44 14.18
C ILE A 180 9.44 14.56 12.92
N PHE A 181 8.33 14.17 12.29
CA PHE A 181 8.37 13.38 11.04
C PHE A 181 8.42 14.22 9.76
N LYS A 182 8.32 15.55 9.86
CA LYS A 182 8.53 16.47 8.72
C LYS A 182 10.00 16.81 8.49
N HIS A 183 10.89 16.47 9.43
CA HIS A 183 12.32 16.74 9.29
C HIS A 183 13.05 15.64 8.49
N LYS A 184 12.62 15.46 7.24
CA LYS A 184 13.54 15.08 6.16
C LYS A 184 13.11 15.70 4.83
N GLU A 185 12.66 16.96 4.87
CA GLU A 185 12.72 17.81 3.68
C GLU A 185 14.21 17.97 3.30
N PHE A 186 14.66 17.17 2.34
CA PHE A 186 15.93 17.35 1.66
C PHE A 186 15.94 18.74 1.02
N ASN A 187 16.50 19.73 1.70
CA ASN A 187 16.74 21.04 1.11
C ASN A 187 17.89 20.91 0.10
N LEU A 188 17.56 20.74 -1.18
CA LEU A 188 18.52 20.75 -2.30
C LEU A 188 19.35 22.06 -2.37
N GLN A 189 18.84 23.13 -1.75
CA GLN A 189 19.51 24.42 -1.61
C GLN A 189 20.75 24.33 -0.70
N THR A 190 20.70 23.51 0.35
CA THR A 190 21.85 23.26 1.24
C THR A 190 22.89 22.32 0.65
N LEU A 191 22.58 21.62 -0.46
CA LEU A 191 23.51 20.75 -1.19
C LEU A 191 24.23 21.48 -2.35
N GLY A 192 24.00 22.78 -2.54
CA GLY A 192 24.73 23.61 -3.51
C GLY A 192 24.27 23.50 -4.97
N ILE A 193 23.13 22.84 -5.24
CA ILE A 193 22.59 22.70 -6.60
C ILE A 193 21.46 23.73 -6.79
N GLY A 194 21.83 25.00 -6.70
CA GLY A 194 20.93 26.12 -6.92
C GLY A 194 20.68 26.35 -8.41
N GLY A 195 19.56 25.83 -8.92
CA GLY A 195 18.91 26.33 -10.12
C GLY A 195 19.02 25.43 -11.35
N LEU A 196 17.94 24.70 -11.65
CA LEU A 196 17.52 24.25 -12.99
C LEU A 196 16.13 23.59 -12.84
N GLY A 197 15.09 24.41 -12.67
CA GLY A 197 13.74 23.93 -12.32
C GLY A 197 12.88 23.44 -13.50
N ALA A 198 13.23 23.81 -14.74
CA ALA A 198 12.39 23.51 -15.91
C ALA A 198 12.84 22.24 -16.67
N GLU A 199 14.15 21.96 -16.76
CA GLU A 199 14.66 20.77 -17.47
C GLU A 199 14.67 19.50 -16.58
N PHE A 200 14.49 19.63 -15.27
CA PHE A 200 14.38 18.47 -14.35
C PHE A 200 12.94 17.95 -14.21
N ALA A 201 11.92 18.73 -14.60
CA ALA A 201 10.53 18.27 -14.54
C ALA A 201 10.29 17.11 -15.54
N ASP A 202 10.87 17.20 -16.73
CA ASP A 202 10.76 16.15 -17.76
C ASP A 202 11.53 14.88 -17.38
N ILE A 203 12.60 15.00 -16.59
CA ILE A 203 13.34 13.83 -16.05
C ILE A 203 12.52 13.10 -14.97
N PHE A 204 11.66 13.80 -14.22
CA PHE A 204 10.84 13.20 -13.16
C PHE A 204 9.53 12.59 -13.65
N GLU A 205 9.03 12.94 -14.84
CA GLU A 205 7.91 12.24 -15.48
C GLU A 205 8.35 10.99 -16.28
N GLU A 206 9.58 10.95 -16.79
CA GLU A 206 10.13 9.79 -17.54
C GLU A 206 10.86 8.76 -16.64
N LEU A 207 11.14 9.11 -15.38
CA LEU A 207 11.75 8.22 -14.37
C LEU A 207 10.90 8.14 -13.08
N LEU A 208 9.58 7.97 -13.18
CA LEU A 208 8.91 7.22 -12.11
C LEU A 208 9.36 5.76 -12.27
N PRO A 209 10.33 5.25 -11.47
CA PRO A 209 10.57 3.82 -11.48
C PRO A 209 9.21 3.17 -11.19
N PRO A 210 8.75 2.21 -12.01
CA PRO A 210 7.58 1.45 -11.64
C PRO A 210 7.96 0.82 -10.30
N VAL A 211 7.21 1.20 -9.27
CA VAL A 211 7.52 0.91 -7.86
C VAL A 211 7.62 -0.61 -7.67
N CYS A 212 8.84 -1.15 -7.83
CA CYS A 212 9.16 -2.53 -7.56
C CYS A 212 8.88 -2.80 -6.08
N SER A 213 7.72 -3.36 -5.80
CA SER A 213 7.40 -3.86 -4.47
C SER A 213 6.94 -5.29 -4.65
N LEU A 214 7.92 -6.19 -4.78
CA LEU A 214 7.93 -7.57 -4.31
C LEU A 214 6.60 -7.96 -3.64
N LEU A 215 5.61 -8.33 -4.45
CA LEU A 215 4.22 -8.45 -3.99
C LEU A 215 4.16 -9.70 -3.12
N MET A 216 4.09 -9.47 -1.81
CA MET A 216 3.99 -10.51 -0.81
C MET A 216 2.53 -10.92 -0.68
N LEU A 217 2.19 -12.00 -1.35
CA LEU A 217 0.81 -12.42 -1.46
C LEU A 217 0.47 -13.38 -0.34
N GLN A 218 -0.54 -13.01 0.45
CA GLN A 218 -1.31 -14.02 1.12
C GLN A 218 -2.21 -14.68 0.09
N ILE A 219 -2.10 -16.00 -0.03
CA ILE A 219 -2.78 -16.79 -1.04
C ILE A 219 -3.96 -17.51 -0.38
N ASN A 220 -5.13 -17.42 -1.02
CA ASN A 220 -6.35 -18.15 -0.64
C ASN A 220 -6.79 -19.05 -1.79
#